data_AF-R0J7I7-F1
#
_entry.id   AF-R0J7I7-F1
#
_cell.length_a   1.000
_cell.length_b   1.000
_cell.length_c   1.000
_cell.angle_alpha   90.00
_cell.angle_beta   90.00
_cell.angle_gamma   90.00
#
_symmetry.space_group_name_H-M   'P 1'
#
loop_
_entity.id
_entity.type
_entity.pdbx_description
1 polymer ?
#
loop_
_entity_poly.entity_id
_entity_poly.type
_entity_poly.pdbx_seq_one_letter_code
_entity_poly.pdbx_strand_id
1 'polypeptide(L)'
;VADAYHAGLGAAERRRVQRDFMAGRLRAVVATVAFGMGLDKADVRGVVHYNMPQNFENYVQEIGRAGRDGKPAHCHLFLHPE
;
A
#
# COMPACT_ATOMS: atom_id res chain seq x y z
N VAL A 1 14.62 2.08 -1.93
CA VAL A 1 14.51 0.77 -1.27
C VAL A 1 13.03 0.45 -1.10
N ALA A 2 12.62 -0.74 -1.54
CA ALA A 2 11.25 -1.24 -1.49
C ALA A 2 11.27 -2.72 -1.07
N ASP A 3 10.15 -3.23 -0.57
CA ASP A 3 10.01 -4.63 -0.15
C ASP A 3 8.60 -5.15 -0.42
N ALA A 4 8.44 -6.48 -0.46
CA ALA A 4 7.16 -7.12 -0.74
C ALA A 4 6.34 -7.37 0.52
N TYR A 5 5.01 -7.33 0.42
CA TYR A 5 4.09 -7.73 1.48
C TYR A 5 2.90 -8.50 0.93
N HIS A 6 2.82 -9.80 1.22
CA HIS A 6 1.71 -10.66 0.80
C HIS A 6 1.51 -11.82 1.78
N ALA A 7 0.37 -12.51 1.65
CA ALA A 7 -0.02 -13.61 2.55
C ALA A 7 0.98 -14.78 2.57
N GLY A 8 1.72 -15.00 1.48
CA GLY A 8 2.77 -16.02 1.37
C GLY A 8 4.04 -15.76 2.19
N LEU A 9 4.25 -14.54 2.73
CA LEU A 9 5.39 -14.26 3.61
C LEU A 9 5.14 -14.79 5.03
N GLY A 10 6.19 -15.23 5.71
CA GLY A 10 6.11 -15.59 7.14
C GLY A 10 5.72 -14.40 8.02
N ALA A 11 5.13 -14.67 9.19
CA ALA A 11 4.65 -13.61 10.09
C ALA A 11 5.78 -12.67 10.58
N ALA A 12 6.99 -13.19 10.81
CA ALA A 12 8.15 -12.39 11.19
C ALA A 12 8.53 -11.40 10.09
N GLU A 13 8.47 -11.85 8.83
CA GLU A 13 8.83 -11.04 7.67
C GLU A 13 7.81 -9.94 7.41
N ARG A 14 6.50 -10.27 7.47
CA ARG A 14 5.43 -9.27 7.39
C ARG A 14 5.60 -8.18 8.45
N ARG A 15 5.91 -8.57 9.70
CA ARG A 15 6.19 -7.60 10.79
C ARG A 15 7.42 -6.74 10.51
N ARG A 16 8.49 -7.32 9.94
CA ARG A 16 9.70 -6.58 9.58
C ARG A 16 9.38 -5.52 8.53
N VAL A 17 8.76 -5.91 7.42
CA VAL A 17 8.39 -5.00 6.32
C VAL A 17 7.46 -3.89 6.81
N GLN A 18 6.42 -4.23 7.57
CA GLN A 18 5.51 -3.24 8.14
C GLN A 18 6.26 -2.25 9.03
N ARG A 19 7.07 -2.72 9.99
CA ARG A 19 7.84 -1.86 10.90
C ARG A 19 8.80 -0.95 10.13
N ASP A 20 9.49 -1.48 9.12
CA ASP A 20 10.46 -0.73 8.33
C ASP A 20 9.77 0.35 7.48
N PHE A 21 8.58 0.08 6.95
CA PHE A 21 7.77 1.07 6.25
C PHE A 21 7.20 2.15 7.19
N MET A 22 6.68 1.76 8.34
CA MET A 22 6.16 2.70 9.35
C MET A 22 7.25 3.67 9.82
N ALA A 23 8.47 3.17 10.02
CA ALA A 23 9.64 3.95 10.44
C ALA A 23 10.32 4.73 9.30
N GLY A 24 9.81 4.68 8.07
CA GLY A 24 10.39 5.38 6.91
C GLY A 24 11.71 4.80 6.38
N ARG A 25 12.12 3.61 6.83
CA ARG A 25 13.29 2.89 6.30
C ARG A 25 13.00 2.34 4.89
N LEU A 26 11.76 1.90 4.65
CA LEU A 26 11.28 1.56 3.32
C LEU A 26 10.55 2.77 2.72
N ARG A 27 10.91 3.11 1.48
CA ARG A 27 10.23 4.19 0.73
C ARG A 27 8.93 3.72 0.09
N ALA A 28 8.84 2.42 -0.21
CA ALA A 28 7.67 1.79 -0.82
C ALA A 28 7.51 0.36 -0.32
N VAL A 29 6.27 -0.12 -0.31
CA VAL A 29 5.92 -1.53 -0.10
C VAL A 29 5.09 -1.98 -1.29
N VAL A 30 5.46 -3.09 -1.89
CA VAL A 30 4.70 -3.74 -2.97
C VAL A 30 3.82 -4.79 -2.34
N ALA A 31 2.51 -4.55 -2.33
CA ALA A 31 1.59 -5.39 -1.60
C ALA A 31 0.42 -5.91 -2.43
N THR A 32 -0.11 -7.06 -2.02
CA THR A 32 -1.46 -7.48 -2.39
C THR A 32 -2.48 -6.93 -1.38
N VAL A 33 -3.77 -7.18 -1.61
CA VAL A 33 -4.89 -6.78 -0.72
C VAL A 33 -4.65 -7.13 0.76
N ALA A 34 -3.79 -8.12 1.04
CA ALA A 34 -3.38 -8.55 2.38
C ALA A 34 -2.71 -7.46 3.25
N PHE A 35 -2.21 -6.36 2.67
CA PHE A 35 -1.63 -5.25 3.44
C PHE A 35 -2.68 -4.30 4.03
N GLY A 36 -3.97 -4.59 3.80
CA GLY A 36 -5.06 -3.70 4.13
C GLY A 36 -5.39 -3.57 5.62
N MET A 37 -5.22 -4.64 6.40
CA MET A 37 -5.62 -4.63 7.82
C MET A 37 -4.48 -4.08 8.69
N GLY A 38 -4.63 -2.85 9.19
CA GLY A 38 -3.78 -2.29 10.26
C GLY A 38 -2.63 -1.37 9.83
N LEU A 39 -2.54 -0.99 8.56
CA LEU A 39 -1.63 0.09 8.16
C LEU A 39 -2.23 1.45 8.53
N ASP A 40 -1.73 2.05 9.61
CA ASP A 40 -2.10 3.40 10.04
C ASP A 40 -0.91 4.37 9.99
N LYS A 41 -0.42 4.61 8.76
CA LYS A 41 0.63 5.59 8.48
C LYS A 41 -0.01 6.85 7.90
N ALA A 42 0.02 7.96 8.64
CA ALA A 42 -0.67 9.19 8.23
C ALA A 42 -0.06 9.82 6.95
N ASP A 43 1.24 9.62 6.75
CA ASP A 43 2.06 10.32 5.77
C ASP A 43 2.34 9.52 4.49
N VAL A 44 1.43 8.63 4.07
CA VAL A 44 1.54 7.94 2.77
C VAL A 44 1.29 8.92 1.63
N ARG A 45 2.31 9.14 0.79
CA ARG A 45 2.28 10.14 -0.30
C ARG A 45 1.75 9.63 -1.64
N GLY A 46 1.63 8.33 -1.79
CA GLY A 46 0.92 7.80 -2.92
C GLY A 46 0.61 6.32 -2.84
N VAL A 47 -0.35 5.94 -3.65
CA VAL A 47 -0.78 4.55 -3.89
C VAL A 47 -0.69 4.32 -5.40
N VAL A 48 -0.06 3.23 -5.78
CA VAL A 48 0.06 2.83 -7.19
C VAL A 48 -0.57 1.46 -7.34
N HIS A 49 -1.66 1.42 -8.09
CA HIS A 49 -2.31 0.19 -8.50
C HIS A 49 -1.68 -0.30 -9.80
N TYR A 50 -0.87 -1.36 -9.68
CA TYR A 50 -0.27 -2.02 -10.85
C TYR A 50 -1.32 -2.77 -11.68
N ASN A 51 -2.32 -3.34 -11.01
CA ASN A 51 -3.48 -3.98 -11.64
C ASN A 51 -4.76 -3.29 -11.16
N MET A 52 -5.81 -3.35 -11.98
CA MET A 52 -7.13 -2.86 -11.62
C MET A 52 -7.66 -3.62 -10.38
N PRO A 53 -8.12 -2.92 -9.33
CA PRO A 53 -8.82 -3.54 -8.22
C PRO A 53 -10.06 -4.30 -8.70
N GLN A 54 -10.46 -5.33 -7.96
CA GLN A 54 -11.60 -6.19 -8.34
C GLN A 54 -12.92 -5.43 -8.49
N ASN A 55 -13.09 -4.33 -7.76
CA ASN A 55 -14.26 -3.47 -7.81
C ASN A 55 -13.90 -2.06 -7.32
N PHE A 56 -14.85 -1.14 -7.46
CA PHE A 56 -14.69 0.25 -7.08
C PHE A 56 -14.52 0.43 -5.57
N GLU A 57 -15.22 -0.36 -4.76
CA GLU A 57 -15.16 -0.30 -3.30
C GLU A 57 -13.75 -0.63 -2.79
N ASN A 58 -13.12 -1.66 -3.36
CA ASN A 58 -11.74 -2.02 -3.06
C ASN A 58 -10.78 -0.89 -3.45
N TYR A 59 -10.96 -0.31 -4.64
CA TYR A 59 -10.17 0.84 -5.07
C TYR A 59 -10.26 1.99 -4.05
N VAL A 60 -11.47 2.38 -3.65
CA VAL A 60 -11.72 3.46 -2.68
C VAL A 60 -11.07 3.15 -1.33
N GLN A 61 -11.21 1.92 -0.82
CA GLN A 61 -10.60 1.52 0.45
C GLN A 61 -9.05 1.51 0.39
N GLU A 62 -8.49 1.10 -0.74
CA GLU A 62 -7.05 1.01 -0.94
C GLU A 62 -6.41 2.40 -1.08
N ILE A 63 -7.00 3.29 -1.89
CA ILE A 63 -6.50 4.68 -2.03
C ILE A 63 -6.71 5.51 -0.76
N GLY A 64 -7.70 5.20 0.07
CA GLY A 64 -7.97 5.86 1.36
C GLY A 64 -6.85 5.74 2.42
N ARG A 65 -5.73 5.10 2.06
CA ARG A 65 -4.50 5.04 2.85
C ARG A 65 -3.59 6.23 2.59
N ALA A 66 -3.69 6.85 1.42
CA ALA A 66 -2.90 8.01 1.05
C ALA A 66 -3.44 9.27 1.74
N GLY A 67 -2.56 10.23 2.08
CA GLY A 67 -3.00 11.58 2.44
C GLY A 67 -3.74 11.71 3.78
N ARG A 68 -3.61 10.75 4.71
CA ARG A 68 -4.31 10.76 6.00
C ARG A 68 -3.91 11.92 6.92
N ASP A 69 -2.75 12.52 6.69
CA ASP A 69 -2.28 13.75 7.33
C ASP A 69 -2.86 15.04 6.70
N GLY A 70 -3.79 14.92 5.74
CA GLY A 70 -4.44 16.05 5.05
C GLY A 70 -3.57 16.71 3.98
N LYS A 71 -2.34 16.23 3.75
CA LYS A 71 -1.46 16.77 2.70
C LYS A 71 -1.76 16.11 1.35
N PRO A 72 -1.45 16.78 0.23
CA PRO A 72 -1.58 16.20 -1.10
C PRO A 72 -0.91 14.81 -1.20
N ALA A 73 -1.60 13.89 -1.85
CA ALA A 73 -1.12 12.56 -2.16
C ALA A 73 -1.65 12.12 -3.53
N HIS A 74 -0.94 11.21 -4.18
CA HIS A 74 -1.24 10.79 -5.54
C HIS A 74 -1.67 9.33 -5.59
N CYS A 75 -2.78 9.06 -6.26
CA CYS A 75 -3.27 7.72 -6.51
C CYS A 75 -3.25 7.47 -8.00
N HIS A 76 -2.41 6.54 -8.44
CA HIS A 76 -2.25 6.18 -9.85
C HIS A 76 -2.72 4.76 -10.07
N LEU A 77 -3.47 4.56 -11.16
CA LEU A 77 -3.87 3.26 -11.63
C LEU A 77 -3.30 3.05 -13.02
N PHE A 78 -2.55 1.97 -13.19
CA PHE A 78 -2.16 1.52 -14.52
C PHE A 78 -3.29 0.68 -15.09
N LEU A 79 -3.89 1.20 -16.16
CA LEU A 79 -4.84 0.47 -16.98
C LEU A 79 -4.04 -0.17 -18.11
N HIS A 80 -4.09 -1.50 -18.21
CA HIS A 80 -3.68 -2.16 -19.44
C HIS A 80 -4.91 -2.18 -20.36
N PRO A 81 -4.88 -1.48 -21.51
CA PRO A 81 -5.96 -1.53 -22.48
C PRO A 81 -5.85 -2.85 -23.23
N GLU A 82 -6.41 -3.91 -22.66
CA GLU A 82 -6.93 -5.02 -23.47
C GLU A 82 -8.40 -4.75 -23.77
#